data_AF-A0A563DVI8-F1
#
_entry.id   AF-A0A563DVI8-F1
#
_cell.length_a   1.000
_cell.length_b   1.000
_cell.length_c   1.000
_cell.angle_alpha   90.00
_cell.angle_beta   90.00
_cell.angle_gamma   90.00
#
_symmetry.space_group_name_H-M   'P 1'
#
loop_
_entity.id
_entity.type
_entity.pdbx_description
1 polymer ?
#
loop_
_entity_poly.entity_id
_entity_poly.type
_entity_poly.pdbx_seq_one_letter_code
_entity_poly.pdbx_strand_id
1 'polypeptide(L)'
;MSDQKNSVRTRRSGAFRRTAEPSRLDQPREARTGLLPRPHLDPDAFGRFAERFARFMGTGAFLVGMSLFIVIWVTWNVAGPQALRFDPRWFILLNLIFSTQASYAAPLILLAQNRQDDRDRVTLEQDRGRDERNLADTEFLTREVASLRLAMRDTATRDFVRSELRSLLEEMEDRGYLRSPQKPERHTAE
;
A
#
# COMPACT_ATOMS: atom_id res chain seq x y z
N MET A 1 -31.09 -71.09 1.56
CA MET A 1 -31.18 -71.24 0.09
C MET A 1 -31.59 -69.88 -0.45
N SER A 2 -30.74 -68.84 -0.43
CA SER A 2 -29.35 -68.71 -0.91
C SER A 2 -29.25 -68.81 -2.43
N ASP A 3 -29.13 -67.63 -3.04
CA ASP A 3 -28.43 -67.30 -4.29
C ASP A 3 -28.86 -67.92 -5.61
N GLN A 4 -29.57 -67.12 -6.40
CA GLN A 4 -29.59 -67.22 -7.86
C GLN A 4 -29.14 -65.90 -8.51
N LYS A 5 -27.90 -65.92 -9.03
CA LYS A 5 -27.46 -65.38 -10.33
C LYS A 5 -28.49 -64.49 -11.06
N ASN A 6 -28.11 -63.28 -11.47
CA ASN A 6 -27.28 -63.08 -12.66
C ASN A 6 -27.07 -61.58 -12.97
N SER A 7 -25.92 -61.31 -13.56
CA SER A 7 -25.44 -60.00 -13.98
C SER A 7 -26.33 -59.33 -15.04
N VAL A 8 -26.62 -58.04 -14.87
CA VAL A 8 -26.73 -57.13 -16.02
C VAL A 8 -26.06 -55.80 -15.66
N ARG A 9 -24.85 -55.64 -16.18
CA ARG A 9 -24.19 -54.35 -16.38
C ARG A 9 -25.09 -53.50 -17.27
N THR A 10 -25.53 -52.35 -16.80
CA THR A 10 -25.99 -51.28 -17.69
C THR A 10 -25.11 -50.06 -17.44
N ARG A 11 -24.08 -49.96 -18.28
CA ARG A 11 -23.33 -48.73 -18.53
C ARG A 11 -24.34 -47.65 -18.96
N ARG A 12 -24.61 -46.67 -18.10
CA ARG A 12 -25.19 -45.39 -18.53
C ARG A 12 -24.06 -44.41 -18.79
N SER A 13 -23.66 -44.37 -20.05
CA SER A 13 -22.81 -43.33 -20.62
C SER A 13 -23.58 -42.01 -20.62
N GLY A 14 -23.45 -41.24 -19.53
CA GLY A 14 -23.78 -39.82 -19.53
C GLY A 14 -22.71 -39.07 -20.32
N ALA A 15 -22.97 -38.81 -21.59
CA ALA A 15 -22.13 -37.97 -22.43
C ALA A 15 -22.09 -36.56 -21.85
N PHE A 16 -21.04 -36.27 -21.08
CA PHE A 16 -20.72 -34.91 -20.67
C PHE A 16 -20.34 -34.13 -21.93
N ARG A 17 -21.30 -33.33 -22.40
CA ARG A 17 -21.14 -32.39 -23.51
C ARG A 17 -20.05 -31.40 -23.08
N ARG A 18 -18.80 -31.66 -23.49
CA ARG A 18 -17.72 -30.67 -23.44
C ARG A 18 -18.14 -29.52 -24.35
N THR A 19 -18.75 -28.50 -23.77
CA THR A 19 -18.79 -27.16 -24.36
C THR A 19 -17.34 -26.76 -24.57
N ALA A 20 -16.94 -26.67 -25.83
CA ALA A 20 -15.67 -26.07 -26.21
C ALA A 20 -15.67 -24.65 -25.66
N GLU A 21 -14.85 -24.38 -24.65
CA GLU A 21 -14.57 -23.01 -24.26
C GLU A 21 -13.97 -22.30 -25.47
N PRO A 22 -14.46 -21.10 -25.84
CA PRO A 22 -13.79 -20.29 -26.83
C PRO A 22 -12.42 -19.90 -26.27
N SER A 23 -11.36 -20.31 -26.97
CA SER A 23 -9.99 -19.88 -26.69
C SER A 23 -9.97 -18.37 -26.48
N ARG A 24 -9.72 -17.93 -25.24
CA ARG A 24 -9.49 -16.54 -24.91
C ARG A 24 -8.27 -16.05 -25.70
N LEU A 25 -8.54 -15.26 -26.73
CA LEU A 25 -7.56 -14.61 -27.61
C LEU A 25 -6.82 -13.44 -26.94
N ASP A 26 -7.01 -13.26 -25.63
CA ASP A 26 -6.61 -12.05 -24.90
C ASP A 26 -5.31 -12.21 -24.10
N GLN A 27 -4.60 -13.32 -24.28
CA GLN A 27 -3.24 -13.47 -23.77
C GLN A 27 -2.28 -13.05 -24.89
N PRO A 28 -1.55 -11.93 -24.76
CA PRO A 28 -0.50 -11.61 -25.71
C PRO A 28 0.50 -12.76 -25.68
N ARG A 29 0.55 -13.49 -26.78
CA ARG A 29 1.53 -14.55 -27.02
C ARG A 29 2.90 -13.87 -27.01
N GLU A 30 3.63 -13.96 -25.91
CA GLU A 30 5.04 -13.55 -25.88
C GLU A 30 5.78 -14.41 -26.90
N ALA A 31 6.06 -13.82 -28.07
CA ALA A 31 6.93 -14.39 -29.06
C ALA A 31 8.34 -14.47 -28.45
N ARG A 32 8.64 -15.61 -27.82
CA ARG A 32 9.98 -15.93 -27.29
C ARG A 32 10.92 -16.25 -28.45
N THR A 33 11.27 -15.23 -29.22
CA THR A 33 12.35 -15.30 -30.19
C THR A 33 13.53 -14.54 -29.61
N GLY A 34 14.35 -15.24 -28.83
CA GLY A 34 15.60 -14.72 -28.30
C GLY A 34 16.61 -15.86 -28.19
N LEU A 35 17.43 -16.04 -29.23
CA LEU A 35 18.49 -17.05 -29.32
C LEU A 35 19.74 -16.69 -28.47
N LEU A 36 19.64 -15.66 -27.62
CA LEU A 36 20.75 -15.16 -26.81
C LEU A 36 20.48 -15.52 -25.34
N PRO A 37 21.46 -16.08 -24.62
CA PRO A 37 21.40 -16.18 -23.17
C PRO A 37 21.23 -14.76 -22.62
N ARG A 38 20.07 -14.45 -22.04
CA ARG A 38 19.91 -13.19 -21.31
C ARG A 38 20.86 -13.29 -20.11
N PRO A 39 21.90 -12.45 -19.99
CA PRO A 39 22.68 -12.42 -18.78
C PRO A 39 21.72 -12.06 -17.65
N HIS A 40 21.46 -13.01 -16.75
CA HIS A 40 20.75 -12.74 -15.50
C HIS A 40 21.72 -11.95 -14.62
N LEU A 41 21.84 -10.65 -14.88
CA LEU A 41 22.44 -9.72 -13.94
C LEU A 41 21.59 -9.77 -12.68
N ASP A 42 22.18 -10.26 -11.60
CA ASP A 42 21.54 -10.37 -10.29
C ASP A 42 21.08 -8.96 -9.83
N PRO A 43 19.78 -8.65 -9.90
CA PRO A 43 19.27 -7.28 -9.69
C PRO A 43 19.53 -6.79 -8.25
N ASP A 44 19.63 -7.74 -7.31
CA ASP A 44 19.80 -7.45 -5.89
C ASP A 44 21.24 -7.01 -5.57
N ALA A 45 22.24 -7.57 -6.24
CA ALA A 45 23.64 -7.19 -6.06
C ALA A 45 23.88 -5.75 -6.55
N PHE A 46 23.34 -5.40 -7.72
CA PHE A 46 23.47 -4.07 -8.29
C PHE A 46 22.68 -3.02 -7.50
N GLY A 47 21.49 -3.37 -7.02
CA GLY A 47 20.68 -2.49 -6.19
C GLY A 47 21.37 -2.07 -4.89
N ARG A 48 22.05 -3.01 -4.21
CA ARG A 48 22.85 -2.71 -3.01
C ARG A 48 24.07 -1.84 -3.33
N PHE A 49 24.71 -2.07 -4.49
CA PHE A 49 25.82 -1.24 -4.95
C PHE A 49 25.37 0.20 -5.23
N ALA A 50 24.29 0.39 -6.00
CA ALA A 50 23.74 1.70 -6.32
C ALA A 50 23.31 2.47 -5.06
N GLU A 51 22.69 1.81 -4.09
CA GLU A 51 22.32 2.43 -2.81
C GLU A 51 23.55 2.88 -2.00
N ARG A 52 24.63 2.09 -2.02
CA ARG A 52 25.90 2.49 -1.37
C ARG A 52 26.58 3.63 -2.13
N PHE A 53 26.54 3.60 -3.46
CA PHE A 53 27.11 4.64 -4.33
C PHE A 53 26.36 5.96 -4.17
N ALA A 54 25.02 5.93 -4.09
CA ALA A 54 24.19 7.11 -3.84
C ALA A 54 24.48 7.73 -2.47
N ARG A 55 24.58 6.91 -1.41
CA ARG A 55 24.97 7.39 -0.07
C ARG A 55 26.39 7.98 -0.06
N PHE A 56 27.30 7.39 -0.81
CA PHE A 56 28.68 7.86 -0.91
C PHE A 56 28.78 9.21 -1.64
N MET A 57 28.13 9.34 -2.81
CA MET A 57 28.08 10.58 -3.60
C MET A 57 27.33 11.72 -2.90
N GLY A 58 26.32 11.42 -2.08
CA GLY A 58 25.55 12.41 -1.33
C GLY A 58 26.24 12.96 -0.08
N THR A 59 27.41 12.43 0.29
CA THR A 59 28.15 12.86 1.49
C THR A 59 29.20 13.92 1.13
N GLY A 60 29.34 14.99 1.93
CA GLY A 60 30.33 16.04 1.71
C GLY A 60 31.79 15.56 1.67
N ALA A 61 32.09 14.41 2.29
CA ALA A 61 33.40 13.78 2.26
C ALA A 61 33.85 13.37 0.85
N PHE A 62 32.93 12.99 -0.05
CA PHE A 62 33.26 12.66 -1.44
C PHE A 62 33.79 13.88 -2.19
N LEU A 63 33.10 15.02 -2.04
CA LEU A 63 33.51 16.28 -2.65
C LEU A 63 34.90 16.69 -2.16
N VAL A 64 35.13 16.65 -0.84
CA VAL A 64 36.45 16.98 -0.26
C VAL A 64 37.54 16.05 -0.78
N GLY A 65 37.31 14.74 -0.80
CA GLY A 65 38.29 13.77 -1.30
C GLY A 65 38.59 13.96 -2.79
N MET A 66 37.57 14.21 -3.62
CA MET A 66 37.72 14.45 -5.06
C MET A 66 38.45 15.76 -5.35
N SER A 67 38.12 16.84 -4.62
CA SER A 67 38.85 18.11 -4.70
C SER A 67 40.31 17.96 -4.30
N LEU A 68 40.59 17.23 -3.23
CA LEU A 68 41.96 16.96 -2.78
C LEU A 68 42.75 16.17 -3.83
N PHE A 69 42.14 15.13 -4.42
CA PHE A 69 42.74 14.36 -5.51
C PHE A 69 43.13 15.25 -6.69
N ILE A 70 42.22 16.12 -7.15
CA ILE A 70 42.48 17.06 -8.25
C ILE A 70 43.62 18.02 -7.88
N VAL A 71 43.59 18.60 -6.67
CA VAL A 71 44.62 19.54 -6.20
C VAL A 71 45.98 18.86 -6.13
N ILE A 72 46.07 17.65 -5.57
CA ILE A 72 47.32 16.87 -5.50
C ILE A 72 47.82 16.56 -6.91
N TRP A 73 46.95 16.11 -7.82
CA TRP A 73 47.31 15.78 -9.19
C TRP A 73 47.88 16.98 -9.95
N VAL A 74 47.19 18.12 -9.87
CA VAL A 74 47.61 19.37 -10.52
C VAL A 74 48.93 19.84 -9.90
N THR A 75 49.03 19.87 -8.57
CA THR A 75 50.25 20.30 -7.85
C THR A 75 51.44 19.43 -8.23
N TRP A 76 51.27 18.11 -8.27
CA TRP A 76 52.32 17.17 -8.68
C TRP A 76 52.79 17.42 -10.11
N ASN A 77 51.88 17.64 -11.06
CA ASN A 77 52.22 17.86 -12.46
C ASN A 77 52.79 19.26 -12.76
N VAL A 78 52.45 20.26 -11.94
CA VAL A 78 52.98 21.63 -12.08
C VAL A 78 54.34 21.78 -11.39
N ALA A 79 54.44 21.37 -10.12
CA ALA A 79 55.64 21.56 -9.29
C ALA A 79 56.66 20.42 -9.40
N GLY A 80 56.26 19.26 -9.95
CA GLY A 80 57.14 18.11 -10.10
C GLY A 80 58.28 18.33 -11.13
N PRO A 81 59.41 17.59 -10.98
CA PRO A 81 60.49 17.61 -11.96
C PRO A 81 59.99 17.24 -13.36
N GLN A 82 60.45 17.92 -14.40
CA GLN A 82 59.97 17.72 -15.79
C GLN A 82 60.00 16.25 -16.24
N ALA A 83 60.96 15.46 -15.77
CA ALA A 83 61.09 14.04 -16.09
C ALA A 83 60.06 13.12 -15.42
N LEU A 84 59.36 13.59 -14.36
CA LEU A 84 58.40 12.82 -13.55
C LEU A 84 56.97 13.35 -13.66
N ARG A 85 56.73 14.31 -14.57
CA ARG A 85 55.39 14.84 -14.85
C ARG A 85 54.62 13.81 -15.65
N PHE A 86 53.59 13.22 -15.04
CA PHE A 86 52.73 12.22 -15.68
C PHE A 86 51.80 12.82 -16.74
N ASP A 87 51.40 14.08 -16.59
CA ASP A 87 50.46 14.79 -17.48
C ASP A 87 50.91 16.23 -17.80
N PRO A 88 52.01 16.41 -18.58
CA PRO A 88 52.58 17.73 -18.86
C PRO A 88 51.78 18.56 -19.87
N ARG A 89 51.00 17.91 -20.75
CA ARG A 89 50.17 18.58 -21.76
C ARG A 89 48.80 18.90 -21.17
N TRP A 90 48.58 20.16 -20.76
CA TRP A 90 47.24 20.73 -20.47
C TRP A 90 46.25 19.77 -19.76
N PHE A 91 46.76 18.89 -18.89
CA PHE A 91 46.01 17.86 -18.16
C PHE A 91 45.12 16.93 -19.02
N ILE A 92 45.63 16.43 -20.15
CA ILE A 92 44.85 15.61 -21.09
C ILE A 92 44.43 14.26 -20.51
N LEU A 93 45.27 13.62 -19.68
CA LEU A 93 44.95 12.34 -19.07
C LEU A 93 43.85 12.49 -18.02
N LEU A 94 43.92 13.55 -17.21
CA LEU A 94 42.87 13.87 -16.24
C LEU A 94 41.53 14.08 -16.95
N ASN A 95 41.53 14.85 -18.05
CA ASN A 95 40.33 15.08 -18.84
C ASN A 95 39.77 13.80 -19.46
N LEU A 96 40.63 12.94 -20.03
CA LEU A 96 40.23 11.65 -20.57
C LEU A 96 39.53 10.78 -19.52
N ILE A 97 40.14 10.64 -18.34
CA ILE A 97 39.57 9.86 -17.24
C ILE A 97 38.22 10.44 -16.81
N PHE A 98 38.10 11.76 -16.69
CA PHE A 98 36.85 12.40 -16.29
C PHE A 98 35.73 12.23 -17.34
N SER A 99 36.06 12.35 -18.63
CA SER A 99 35.11 12.08 -19.71
C SER A 99 34.64 10.62 -19.71
N THR A 100 35.55 9.66 -19.50
CA THR A 100 35.18 8.25 -19.36
C THR A 100 34.32 8.01 -18.12
N GLN A 101 34.64 8.66 -17.00
CA GLN A 101 33.87 8.54 -15.75
C GLN A 101 32.43 9.00 -15.93
N ALA A 102 32.22 10.16 -16.56
CA ALA A 102 30.89 10.65 -16.87
C ALA A 102 30.13 9.72 -17.84
N SER A 103 30.81 9.18 -18.85
CA SER A 103 30.20 8.27 -19.83
C SER A 103 29.71 6.96 -19.21
N TYR A 104 30.47 6.38 -18.27
CA TYR A 104 30.05 5.15 -17.58
C TYR A 104 29.02 5.39 -16.47
N ALA A 105 28.95 6.62 -15.93
CA ALA A 105 27.95 6.97 -14.93
C ALA A 105 26.52 6.92 -15.48
N ALA A 106 26.29 7.39 -16.70
CA ALA A 106 24.96 7.42 -17.33
C ALA A 106 24.23 6.07 -17.38
N PRO A 107 24.83 4.97 -17.90
CA PRO A 107 24.16 3.66 -17.90
C PRO A 107 23.98 3.09 -16.49
N LEU A 108 24.91 3.37 -15.58
CA LEU A 108 24.82 2.91 -14.19
C LEU A 108 23.65 3.60 -13.45
N ILE A 109 23.48 4.91 -13.68
CA ILE A 109 22.37 5.70 -13.17
C ILE A 109 21.05 5.23 -13.76
N LEU A 110 20.99 4.99 -15.08
CA LEU A 110 19.77 4.55 -15.75
C LEU A 110 19.27 3.20 -15.20
N LEU A 111 20.17 2.24 -14.94
CA LEU A 111 19.81 0.98 -14.31
C LEU A 111 19.36 1.16 -12.84
N ALA A 112 19.97 2.10 -12.11
CA ALA A 112 19.58 2.40 -10.74
C ALA A 112 18.18 3.05 -10.67
N GLN A 113 17.87 3.93 -11.63
CA GLN A 113 16.60 4.65 -11.75
C GLN A 113 15.44 3.71 -12.10
N ASN A 114 15.58 2.82 -13.09
CA ASN A 114 14.52 1.86 -13.44
C ASN A 114 14.02 1.05 -12.23
N ARG A 115 14.93 0.70 -11.31
CA ARG A 115 14.59 -0.04 -10.10
C ARG A 115 13.96 0.83 -9.00
N GLN A 116 14.30 2.13 -8.95
CA GLN A 116 13.59 3.08 -8.09
C GLN A 116 12.15 3.23 -8.59
N ASP A 117 11.97 3.42 -9.89
CA ASP A 117 10.65 3.54 -10.52
C ASP A 117 9.78 2.30 -10.27
N ASP A 118 10.35 1.09 -10.33
CA ASP A 118 9.64 -0.15 -10.01
C ASP A 118 9.18 -0.22 -8.54
N ARG A 119 10.04 0.20 -7.59
CA ARG A 119 9.68 0.26 -6.16
C ARG A 119 8.62 1.32 -5.89
N ASP A 120 8.77 2.48 -6.52
CA ASP A 120 7.85 3.60 -6.37
C ASP A 120 6.48 3.23 -6.95
N ARG A 121 6.44 2.50 -8.06
CA ARG A 121 5.21 1.94 -8.62
C ARG A 121 4.50 1.00 -7.64
N VAL A 122 5.21 0.04 -7.05
CA VAL A 122 4.60 -0.90 -6.07
C VAL A 122 4.09 -0.14 -4.85
N THR A 123 4.85 0.84 -4.37
CA THR A 123 4.45 1.68 -3.23
C THR A 123 3.18 2.47 -3.55
N LEU A 124 3.10 3.06 -4.76
CA LEU A 124 1.91 3.77 -5.22
C LEU A 124 0.70 2.87 -5.40
N GLU A 125 0.87 1.63 -5.87
CA GLU A 125 -0.22 0.65 -5.97
C GLU A 125 -0.75 0.25 -4.58
N GLN A 126 0.15 0.08 -3.60
CA GLN A 126 -0.22 -0.22 -2.22
C GLN A 126 -0.93 0.95 -1.54
N ASP A 127 -0.44 2.18 -1.73
CA ASP A 127 -1.06 3.38 -1.16
C ASP A 127 -2.46 3.61 -1.75
N ARG A 128 -2.66 3.43 -3.06
CA ARG A 128 -4.01 3.45 -3.65
C ARG A 128 -4.95 2.44 -2.98
N GLY A 129 -4.51 1.21 -2.79
CA GLY A 129 -5.31 0.19 -2.11
C GLY A 129 -5.58 0.49 -0.63
N ARG A 130 -4.67 1.19 0.05
CA ARG A 130 -4.89 1.69 1.42
C ARG A 130 -5.89 2.83 1.45
N ASP A 131 -5.79 3.78 0.51
CA ASP A 131 -6.70 4.93 0.42
C ASP A 131 -8.15 4.48 0.14
N GLU A 132 -8.33 3.50 -0.75
CA GLU A 132 -9.65 2.89 -0.99
C GLU A 132 -10.24 2.26 0.28
N ARG A 133 -9.42 1.56 1.08
CA ARG A 133 -9.85 0.98 2.36
C ARG A 133 -10.16 2.06 3.40
N ASN A 134 -9.31 3.07 3.52
CA ASN A 134 -9.51 4.19 4.43
C ASN A 134 -10.81 4.96 4.12
N LEU A 135 -11.11 5.15 2.83
CA LEU A 135 -12.36 5.74 2.39
C LEU A 135 -13.56 4.87 2.79
N ALA A 136 -13.50 3.56 2.54
CA ALA A 136 -14.55 2.62 2.94
C ALA A 136 -14.76 2.58 4.47
N ASP A 137 -13.69 2.58 5.26
CA ASP A 137 -13.75 2.63 6.72
C ASP A 137 -14.36 3.95 7.21
N THR A 138 -14.02 5.07 6.57
CA THR A 138 -14.60 6.38 6.88
C THR A 138 -16.09 6.42 6.56
N GLU A 139 -16.50 5.89 5.41
CA GLU A 139 -17.92 5.77 5.05
C GLU A 139 -18.69 4.87 6.03
N PHE A 140 -18.08 3.75 6.43
CA PHE A 140 -18.65 2.84 7.43
C PHE A 140 -18.85 3.56 8.77
N LEU A 141 -17.79 4.18 9.31
CA LEU A 141 -17.87 4.94 10.56
C LEU A 141 -18.89 6.07 10.49
N THR A 142 -18.98 6.76 9.35
CA THR A 142 -19.97 7.83 9.16
C THR A 142 -21.40 7.29 9.21
N ARG A 143 -21.66 6.14 8.60
CA ARG A 143 -22.96 5.46 8.66
C ARG A 143 -23.28 4.98 10.08
N GLU A 144 -22.31 4.38 10.77
CA GLU A 144 -22.48 3.93 12.16
C GLU A 144 -22.71 5.11 13.13
N VAL A 145 -22.02 6.23 12.94
CA VAL A 145 -22.27 7.44 13.74
C VAL A 145 -23.66 8.01 13.45
N ALA A 146 -24.11 7.99 12.20
CA ALA A 146 -25.46 8.44 11.84
C ALA A 146 -26.55 7.54 12.47
N SER A 147 -26.39 6.22 12.43
CA SER A 147 -27.32 5.27 13.04
C SER A 147 -27.35 5.42 14.58
N LEU A 148 -26.18 5.55 15.21
CA LEU A 148 -26.05 5.80 16.65
C LEU A 148 -26.74 7.11 17.05
N ARG A 149 -26.55 8.18 16.28
CA ARG A 149 -27.17 9.48 16.54
C ARG A 149 -28.71 9.41 16.49
N LEU A 150 -29.27 8.65 15.55
CA LEU A 150 -30.72 8.45 15.47
C LEU A 150 -31.24 7.68 16.70
N ALA A 151 -30.58 6.59 17.09
CA ALA A 151 -30.94 5.80 18.26
C ALA A 151 -30.90 6.63 19.57
N MET A 152 -29.90 7.48 19.73
CA MET A 152 -29.83 8.41 20.87
C MET A 152 -30.98 9.43 20.87
N ARG A 153 -31.38 9.92 19.69
CA ARG A 153 -32.48 10.89 19.54
C ARG A 153 -33.83 10.33 19.96
N ASP A 154 -34.14 9.09 19.58
CA ASP A 154 -35.39 8.41 19.94
C ASP A 154 -35.49 8.20 21.46
N THR A 155 -34.38 7.82 22.09
CA THR A 155 -34.32 7.60 23.55
C THR A 155 -34.54 8.92 24.31
N ALA A 156 -33.88 10.01 23.89
CA ALA A 156 -34.06 11.33 24.49
C ALA A 156 -35.49 11.85 24.33
N THR A 157 -36.12 11.62 23.17
CA THR A 157 -37.52 12.04 22.92
C THR A 157 -38.49 11.29 23.82
N ARG A 158 -38.29 9.98 24.03
CA ARG A 158 -39.11 9.17 24.92
C ARG A 158 -39.04 9.65 26.36
N ASP A 159 -37.84 9.88 26.89
CA ASP A 159 -37.67 10.33 28.27
C ASP A 159 -38.23 11.74 28.48
N PHE A 160 -38.08 12.63 27.50
CA PHE A 160 -38.69 13.96 27.52
C PHE A 160 -40.23 13.91 27.51
N VAL A 161 -40.83 13.15 26.59
CA VAL A 161 -42.30 12.99 26.55
C VAL A 161 -42.81 12.40 27.87
N ARG A 162 -42.08 11.45 28.45
CA ARG A 162 -42.41 10.87 29.77
C ARG A 162 -42.32 11.91 30.88
N SER A 163 -41.30 12.77 30.91
CA SER A 163 -41.18 13.81 31.94
C SER A 163 -42.26 14.87 31.80
N GLU A 164 -42.58 15.30 30.58
CA GLU A 164 -43.68 16.26 30.34
C GLU A 164 -45.04 15.69 30.72
N LEU A 165 -45.34 14.45 30.32
CA LEU A 165 -46.57 13.78 30.75
C LEU A 165 -46.66 13.70 32.27
N ARG A 166 -45.54 13.42 32.95
CA ARG A 166 -45.52 13.34 34.42
C ARG A 166 -45.75 14.70 35.07
N SER A 167 -45.06 15.74 34.58
CA SER A 167 -45.22 17.13 35.01
C SER A 167 -46.67 17.61 34.84
N LEU A 168 -47.27 17.36 33.67
CA LEU A 168 -48.68 17.70 33.41
C LEU A 168 -49.65 16.93 34.31
N LEU A 169 -49.39 15.65 34.57
CA LEU A 169 -50.23 14.84 35.47
C LEU A 169 -50.21 15.42 36.89
N GLU A 170 -49.02 15.79 37.36
CA GLU A 170 -48.78 16.37 38.67
C GLU A 170 -49.46 17.75 38.79
N GLU A 171 -49.41 18.58 37.75
CA GLU A 171 -50.14 19.86 37.70
C GLU A 171 -51.67 19.68 37.75
N MET A 172 -52.21 18.65 37.09
CA MET A 172 -53.65 18.34 37.15
C MET A 172 -54.10 17.80 38.51
N GLU A 173 -53.22 17.05 39.19
CA GLU A 173 -53.43 16.57 40.56
C GLU A 173 -53.45 17.75 41.55
N ASP A 174 -52.50 18.68 41.40
CA ASP A 174 -52.38 19.88 42.25
C ASP A 174 -53.57 20.86 42.06
N ARG A 175 -54.11 20.97 40.84
CA ARG A 175 -55.37 21.70 40.56
C ARG A 175 -56.64 20.97 41.02
N GLY A 176 -56.55 19.74 41.53
CA GLY A 176 -57.66 19.01 42.14
C GLY A 176 -58.62 18.31 41.16
N TYR A 177 -58.22 18.08 39.90
CA TYR A 177 -59.07 17.43 38.89
C TYR A 177 -59.10 15.90 38.97
N LEU A 178 -58.06 15.27 39.55
CA LEU A 178 -57.99 13.83 39.79
C LEU A 178 -58.13 13.54 41.28
N ARG A 179 -59.35 13.63 41.82
CA ARG A 179 -59.62 13.16 43.18
C ARG A 179 -59.47 11.63 43.21
N SER A 180 -58.41 11.13 43.83
CA SER A 180 -58.23 9.69 44.01
C SER A 180 -59.45 9.09 44.71
N PRO A 181 -60.01 7.96 44.25
CA PRO A 181 -61.04 7.26 45.01
C PRO A 181 -60.43 6.84 46.34
N GLN A 182 -60.91 7.50 47.39
CA GLN A 182 -60.57 7.24 48.78
C GLN A 182 -60.74 5.75 49.03
N LYS A 183 -59.63 5.05 49.28
CA LYS A 183 -59.63 3.64 49.68
C LYS A 183 -60.47 3.59 50.97
N PRO A 184 -61.62 2.89 51.00
CA PRO A 184 -62.48 2.94 52.17
C PRO A 184 -61.71 2.33 53.34
N GLU A 185 -61.53 3.12 54.40
CA GLU A 185 -61.08 2.62 55.68
C GLU A 185 -61.98 1.46 56.05
N ARG A 186 -61.38 0.28 56.22
CA ARG A 186 -62.06 -0.83 56.88
C ARG A 186 -62.26 -0.38 58.32
N HIS A 187 -63.44 0.15 58.61
CA HIS A 187 -63.92 0.28 59.97
C HIS A 187 -63.92 -1.12 60.58
N THR A 188 -62.91 -1.32 61.42
CA THR A 188 -62.84 -2.33 62.46
C THR A 188 -63.70 -1.83 63.61
N ALA A 189 -64.67 -2.63 64.03
CA ALA A 189 -65.36 -2.66 65.33
C ALA A 189 -66.63 -3.51 65.11
N GLU A 190 -66.61 -4.77 65.52
CA GLU A 190 -66.99 -5.24 66.88
C GLU A 190 -68.50 -5.13 67.14
#